data_AF-A0A524GQX3-F1
#
_entry.id   AF-A0A524GQX3-F1
#
_cell.length_a   1.000
_cell.length_b   1.000
_cell.length_c   1.000
_cell.angle_alpha   90.00
_cell.angle_beta   90.00
_cell.angle_gamma   90.00
#
_symmetry.space_group_name_H-M   'P 1'
#
loop_
_entity.id
_entity.type
_entity.pdbx_description
1 polymer ?
#
loop_
_entity_poly.entity_id
_entity_poly.type
_entity_poly.pdbx_seq_one_letter_code
_entity_poly.pdbx_strand_id
1 'polypeptide(L)'
;MFVNDPIHGFIELNELQSGLLELPELQRLQWIRQLGLSFLSYPGGVHTRACHVIGVSHVAGLLAQALQLLPEQKWLAQAAGMLHDV
;
A
#
# COMPACT_ATOMS: atom_id res chain seq x y z
N MET A 1 6.47 -3.95 -11.15
CA MET A 1 7.48 -3.97 -10.06
C MET A 1 7.06 -5.03 -9.03
N PHE A 2 7.98 -5.72 -8.36
CA PHE A 2 7.64 -6.64 -7.27
C PHE A 2 8.07 -6.08 -5.91
N VAL A 3 7.19 -6.17 -4.92
CA VAL A 3 7.46 -5.83 -3.52
C VAL A 3 7.26 -7.07 -2.67
N ASN A 4 8.25 -7.40 -1.84
CA ASN A 4 8.11 -8.46 -0.85
C ASN A 4 7.49 -7.85 0.42
N ASP A 5 6.24 -8.21 0.70
CA ASP A 5 5.49 -7.80 1.88
C ASP A 5 5.39 -8.97 2.87
N PRO A 6 5.72 -8.77 4.16
CA PRO A 6 5.71 -9.86 5.13
C PRO A 6 4.31 -10.38 5.47
N ILE A 7 3.25 -9.65 5.12
CA ILE A 7 1.85 -10.01 5.41
C ILE A 7 1.20 -10.68 4.20
N HIS A 8 1.45 -10.16 3.00
CA HIS A 8 0.81 -10.59 1.76
C HIS A 8 1.73 -11.36 0.80
N GLY A 9 3.01 -11.51 1.13
CA GLY A 9 4.01 -12.16 0.28
C GLY A 9 4.44 -11.26 -0.88
N PHE A 10 4.68 -11.85 -2.05
CA PHE A 10 5.07 -11.09 -3.24
C PHE A 10 3.86 -10.37 -3.85
N ILE A 11 3.88 -9.04 -3.75
CA ILE A 11 2.91 -8.17 -4.39
C ILE A 11 3.48 -7.69 -5.73
N GLU A 12 2.78 -7.98 -6.81
CA GLU A 12 3.05 -7.39 -8.13
C GLU A 12 2.31 -6.04 -8.26
N LEU A 13 3.09 -4.99 -8.51
CA LEU A 13 2.59 -3.65 -8.80
C LEU A 13 2.50 -3.43 -10.31
N ASN A 14 1.34 -2.97 -10.76
CA ASN A 14 1.13 -2.52 -12.14
C ASN A 14 1.80 -1.16 -12.39
N GLU A 15 1.72 -0.65 -13.63
CA GLU A 15 2.35 0.63 -14.02
C GLU A 15 1.80 1.82 -13.22
N LEU A 16 0.48 1.88 -12.99
CA LEU A 16 -0.14 2.94 -12.19
C LEU A 16 0.39 2.94 -10.75
N GLN A 17 0.40 1.78 -10.11
CA GLN A 17 0.88 1.63 -8.73
C GLN A 17 2.38 1.91 -8.62
N SER A 18 3.18 1.44 -9.58
CA SER A 18 4.62 1.69 -9.60
C SER A 18 4.91 3.18 -9.78
N GLY A 19 4.22 3.85 -10.73
CA GLY A 19 4.36 5.29 -10.95
C GLY A 19 3.91 6.14 -9.78
N LEU A 20 2.82 5.75 -9.10
CA LEU A 20 2.40 6.40 -7.85
C LEU A 20 3.47 6.24 -6.76
N LEU A 21 4.01 5.03 -6.58
CA LEU A 21 5.02 4.77 -5.55
C LEU A 21 6.30 5.60 -5.77
N GLU A 22 6.64 5.97 -6.99
CA GLU A 22 7.80 6.83 -7.30
C GLU A 22 7.60 8.30 -6.93
N LEU A 23 6.37 8.74 -6.66
CA LEU A 23 6.09 10.13 -6.32
C LEU A 23 6.66 10.50 -4.94
N PRO A 24 7.24 11.71 -4.78
CA PRO A 24 7.78 12.18 -3.51
C PRO A 24 6.78 12.12 -2.35
N GLU A 25 5.50 12.36 -2.62
CA GLU A 25 4.41 12.34 -1.66
C GLU A 25 4.25 10.95 -1.02
N LEU A 26 4.35 9.88 -1.83
CA LEU A 26 4.27 8.50 -1.36
C LEU A 26 5.61 8.01 -0.79
N GLN A 27 6.74 8.41 -1.38
CA GLN A 27 8.07 8.08 -0.84
C GLN A 27 8.28 8.66 0.57
N ARG A 28 7.68 9.81 0.89
CA ARG A 28 7.71 10.38 2.25
C ARG A 28 7.16 9.39 3.29
N LEU A 29 6.18 8.56 2.93
CA LEU A 29 5.57 7.60 3.84
C LEU A 29 6.53 6.50 4.32
N GLN A 30 7.68 6.30 3.65
CA GLN A 30 8.76 5.42 4.11
C GLN A 30 9.33 5.87 5.47
N TRP A 31 9.17 7.14 5.82
CA TRP A 31 9.75 7.75 7.02
C TRP A 31 8.71 8.00 8.12
N ILE A 32 7.45 7.62 7.90
CA ILE A 32 6.36 7.82 8.86
C ILE A 32 5.95 6.45 9.41
N ARG A 33 6.12 6.25 10.71
CA ARG A 33 5.67 5.02 11.39
C ARG A 33 4.16 4.98 11.50
N GLN A 34 3.56 3.83 11.21
CA GLN A 34 2.10 3.67 11.23
C GLN A 34 1.51 3.97 12.60
N LEU A 35 2.15 3.45 13.66
CA LEU A 35 1.63 3.51 15.04
C LEU A 35 2.26 4.62 15.89
N GLY A 36 2.88 5.62 15.27
CA GLY A 36 3.50 6.74 15.97
C GLY A 36 4.55 6.29 17.00
N LEU A 37 4.31 6.60 18.28
CA LEU A 37 5.24 6.29 19.39
C LEU A 37 5.07 4.89 19.97
N SER A 38 4.14 4.07 19.46
CA SER A 38 3.85 2.74 20.01
C SER A 38 5.05 1.80 19.99
N PHE A 39 6.04 2.05 19.12
CA PHE A 39 7.29 1.28 19.09
C PHE A 39 8.10 1.35 20.40
N LEU A 40 7.85 2.36 21.25
CA LEU A 40 8.49 2.50 22.56
C LEU A 40 8.01 1.42 23.56
N SER A 41 6.78 0.94 23.40
CA SER A 41 6.21 -0.14 24.21
C SER A 41 6.18 -1.47 23.47
N TYR A 42 6.09 -1.44 22.14
CA TYR A 42 6.03 -2.61 21.26
C TYR A 42 7.17 -2.55 20.24
N PRO A 43 8.35 -3.14 20.52
CA PRO A 43 9.53 -3.01 19.66
C PRO A 43 9.35 -3.48 18.20
N GLY A 44 8.36 -4.33 17.92
CA GLY A 44 8.00 -4.76 16.56
C GLY A 44 7.12 -3.76 15.78
N GLY A 45 6.58 -2.73 16.44
CA GLY A 45 5.72 -1.69 15.86
C GLY A 45 6.47 -0.66 15.00
N VAL A 46 7.41 -1.12 14.17
CA VAL A 46 8.32 -0.28 13.36
C VAL A 46 7.87 -0.10 11.91
N HIS A 47 6.79 -0.77 11.50
CA HIS A 47 6.25 -0.69 10.15
C HIS A 47 5.82 0.76 9.79
N THR A 48 5.97 1.09 8.52
CA THR A 48 5.79 2.44 7.99
C THR A 48 4.44 2.56 7.30
N ARG A 49 3.98 3.80 7.07
CA ARG A 49 2.78 4.05 6.27
C ARG A 49 2.95 3.55 4.84
N ALA A 50 4.18 3.55 4.30
CA ALA A 50 4.44 3.06 2.96
C ALA A 50 4.09 1.58 2.77
N CYS A 51 4.53 0.68 3.66
CA CYS A 51 4.16 -0.74 3.54
C CYS A 51 2.66 -0.95 3.74
N HIS A 52 2.05 -0.14 4.63
CA HIS A 52 0.60 -0.18 4.83
C HIS A 52 -0.17 0.15 3.55
N VAL A 53 0.10 1.28 2.89
CA VAL A 53 -0.66 1.69 1.69
C VAL A 53 -0.44 0.75 0.49
N ILE A 54 0.73 0.12 0.38
CA ILE A 54 0.99 -0.95 -0.60
C ILE A 54 0.09 -2.16 -0.32
N GLY A 55 0.01 -2.60 0.94
CA GLY A 55 -0.88 -3.68 1.36
C GLY A 55 -2.36 -3.36 1.14
N VAL A 56 -2.79 -2.14 1.47
CA VAL A 56 -4.17 -1.68 1.22
C VAL A 56 -4.50 -1.71 -0.27
N SER A 57 -3.60 -1.22 -1.12
CA SER A 57 -3.77 -1.28 -2.58
C SER A 57 -3.89 -2.72 -3.09
N HIS A 58 -3.09 -3.63 -2.57
CA HIS A 58 -3.17 -5.05 -2.89
C HIS A 58 -4.54 -5.64 -2.52
N VAL A 59 -5.00 -5.44 -1.28
CA VAL A 59 -6.30 -5.94 -0.81
C VAL A 59 -7.46 -5.31 -1.57
N ALA A 60 -7.40 -4.00 -1.89
CA ALA A 60 -8.40 -3.34 -2.72
C ALA A 60 -8.51 -3.99 -4.10
N GLY A 61 -7.37 -4.37 -4.70
CA GLY A 61 -7.32 -5.10 -5.97
C GLY A 61 -7.92 -6.50 -5.90
N LEU A 62 -7.68 -7.23 -4.81
CA LEU A 62 -8.29 -8.55 -4.55
C LEU A 62 -9.81 -8.43 -4.37
N LEU A 63 -10.26 -7.44 -3.60
CA LEU A 63 -11.68 -7.19 -3.38
C LEU A 63 -12.40 -6.81 -4.68
N ALA A 64 -11.82 -5.89 -5.46
CA ALA A 64 -12.36 -5.51 -6.76
C ALA A 64 -12.48 -6.71 -7.71
N GLN A 65 -11.50 -7.63 -7.68
CA GLN A 65 -11.55 -8.86 -8.46
C GLN A 65 -12.64 -9.82 -7.96
N ALA A 66 -12.77 -10.00 -6.65
CA ALA A 66 -13.82 -10.85 -6.06
C ALA A 66 -15.23 -10.34 -6.39
N LEU A 67 -15.39 -9.01 -6.48
CA LEU A 67 -16.63 -8.35 -6.86
C LEU A 67 -16.83 -8.22 -8.38
N GLN A 68 -15.89 -8.72 -9.19
CA GLN A 68 -15.93 -8.67 -10.65
C GLN A 68 -16.11 -7.24 -11.21
N LEU A 69 -15.46 -6.27 -10.56
CA LEU A 69 -15.49 -4.88 -11.01
C LEU A 69 -14.77 -4.72 -12.35
N LEU A 70 -15.15 -3.66 -13.08
CA LEU A 70 -14.48 -3.29 -14.32
C LEU A 70 -12.99 -2.94 -14.05
N PRO A 71 -12.09 -3.13 -15.03
CA PRO A 71 -10.67 -2.85 -14.86
C PRO A 71 -10.39 -1.43 -14.34
N GLU A 72 -11.10 -0.42 -14.86
CA GLU A 72 -11.01 0.97 -14.42
C GLU A 72 -11.40 1.19 -12.96
N GLN A 73 -12.43 0.49 -12.48
CA GLN A 73 -12.89 0.57 -11.09
C GLN A 73 -11.88 -0.11 -10.15
N LYS A 74 -11.28 -1.23 -10.60
CA LYS A 74 -10.19 -1.88 -9.88
C LYS A 74 -9.00 -0.94 -9.75
N TRP A 75 -8.56 -0.30 -10.84
CA TRP A 75 -7.44 0.65 -10.79
C TRP A 75 -7.73 1.84 -9.89
N LEU A 76 -8.95 2.39 -9.96
CA LEU A 76 -9.38 3.48 -9.10
C LEU A 76 -9.34 3.07 -7.62
N ALA A 77 -9.84 1.87 -7.28
CA ALA A 77 -9.80 1.35 -5.91
C ALA A 77 -8.36 1.13 -5.43
N GLN A 78 -7.49 0.60 -6.28
CA GLN A 78 -6.08 0.39 -5.96
C GLN A 78 -5.33 1.72 -5.76
N ALA A 79 -5.58 2.72 -6.61
CA ALA A 79 -4.99 4.05 -6.50
C ALA A 79 -5.51 4.79 -5.25
N ALA A 80 -6.83 4.74 -5.00
CA ALA A 80 -7.42 5.27 -3.78
C ALA A 80 -6.80 4.63 -2.54
N GLY A 81 -6.59 3.30 -2.55
CA GLY A 81 -5.91 2.58 -1.48
C GLY A 81 -4.48 3.06 -1.25
N MET A 82 -3.73 3.38 -2.30
CA MET A 82 -2.37 3.94 -2.16
C MET A 82 -2.38 5.35 -1.56
N LEU A 83 -3.34 6.18 -1.98
CA LEU A 83 -3.35 7.62 -1.68
C LEU A 83 -4.10 7.99 -0.40
N HIS A 84 -4.89 7.09 0.19
CA HIS A 84 -5.77 7.42 1.31
C HIS A 84 -5.05 7.91 2.58
N ASP A 85 -3.75 7.62 2.71
CA ASP A 85 -2.95 7.85 3.92
C ASP A 85 -1.77 8.82 3.69
N VAL A 86 -1.80 9.56 2.56
CA VAL A 86 -0.84 10.61 2.14
C VAL A 86 -0.99 11.89 2.94
#